data_AF-A0A9Q3Z780-F1
#
_entry.id   AF-A0A9Q3Z780-F1
#
_cell.length_a   1.000
_cell.length_b   1.000
_cell.length_c   1.000
_cell.angle_alpha   90.00
_cell.angle_beta   90.00
_cell.angle_gamma   90.00
#
_symmetry.space_group_name_H-M   'P 1'
#
loop_
_entity.id
_entity.type
_entity.pdbx_description
1 polymer ?
#
loop_
_entity_poly.entity_id
_entity_poly.type
_entity_poly.pdbx_seq_one_letter_code
_entity_poly.pdbx_strand_id
1 'polypeptide(L)'
;MGTDIDGVIESRSPDGHWRFTADLLDFQPPRDYVAWECLFGVRGAGDVERPLFAARGLPDGISDAVRESGIGDFQHDHTYATWAEVAAVEWDDPLAHGPAWNWAVRALPDGEELVRVTPGLRAAAADTFGGNLLLAPPEWPPGAEVRLDDVAHRPVTLTARMLAPPDEGCWAQVWSAMRDLAARYGDENVRLVVWFG
;
A
#
# COMPACT_ATOMS: atom_id res chain seq x y z
N MET A 1 14.26 -6.60 13.08
CA MET A 1 13.96 -7.74 12.19
C MET A 1 13.10 -7.22 11.05
N GLY A 2 13.32 -7.70 9.83
CA GLY A 2 12.45 -7.37 8.69
C GLY A 2 11.17 -8.23 8.73
N THR A 3 10.17 -7.82 7.96
CA THR A 3 9.02 -8.64 7.60
C THR A 3 9.13 -8.93 6.11
N ASP A 4 8.88 -10.16 5.71
CA ASP A 4 8.79 -10.59 4.31
C ASP A 4 7.33 -10.81 3.91
N ILE A 5 7.08 -10.80 2.59
CA ILE A 5 5.77 -11.06 1.99
C ILE A 5 5.91 -12.23 1.01
N ASP A 6 4.97 -13.15 1.13
CA ASP A 6 4.74 -14.22 0.17
C ASP A 6 3.26 -14.23 -0.18
N GLY A 7 2.89 -14.90 -1.27
CA GLY A 7 1.51 -14.97 -1.67
C GLY A 7 1.28 -15.70 -2.98
N VAL A 8 0.01 -15.87 -3.32
CA VAL A 8 -0.40 -16.50 -4.58
C VAL A 8 -1.62 -15.81 -5.16
N ILE A 9 -1.76 -15.89 -6.47
CA ILE A 9 -3.02 -15.63 -7.16
C ILE A 9 -3.72 -16.98 -7.36
N GLU A 10 -4.94 -17.09 -6.84
CA GLU A 10 -5.82 -18.24 -7.04
C GLU A 10 -6.93 -17.91 -8.04
N SER A 11 -7.32 -18.90 -8.83
CA SER A 11 -8.53 -18.85 -9.66
C SER A 11 -9.48 -19.98 -9.29
N ARG A 12 -10.78 -19.70 -9.33
CA ARG A 12 -11.81 -20.68 -9.01
C ARG A 12 -12.25 -21.41 -10.27
N SER A 13 -12.11 -22.73 -10.27
CA SER A 13 -12.55 -23.55 -11.40
C SER A 13 -14.07 -23.76 -11.41
N PRO A 14 -14.66 -24.17 -12.54
CA PRO A 14 -16.10 -24.43 -12.66
C PRO A 14 -16.64 -25.51 -11.70
N ASP A 15 -15.77 -26.38 -11.17
CA ASP A 15 -16.10 -27.36 -10.13
C ASP A 15 -16.18 -26.74 -8.72
N GLY A 16 -15.96 -25.43 -8.59
CA GLY A 16 -16.11 -24.67 -7.35
C GLY A 16 -14.86 -24.62 -6.47
N HIS A 17 -13.75 -25.25 -6.88
CA HIS A 17 -12.51 -25.29 -6.11
C HIS A 17 -11.54 -24.16 -6.49
N TRP A 18 -10.81 -23.64 -5.51
CA TRP A 18 -9.72 -22.69 -5.74
C TRP A 18 -8.43 -23.42 -6.12
N ARG A 19 -7.72 -22.90 -7.13
CA ARG A 19 -6.46 -23.45 -7.61
C ARG A 19 -5.40 -22.35 -7.70
N PHE A 20 -4.19 -22.70 -7.27
CA PHE A 20 -2.99 -21.91 -7.53
C PHE A 20 -2.87 -21.62 -9.03
N THR A 21 -2.57 -20.36 -9.36
CA THR A 21 -2.41 -19.92 -10.75
C THR A 21 -1.10 -19.18 -10.97
N ALA A 22 -0.65 -18.37 -10.02
CA ALA A 22 0.64 -17.68 -10.07
C ALA A 22 1.19 -17.47 -8.66
N ASP A 23 2.51 -17.47 -8.53
CA ASP A 23 3.22 -17.11 -7.30
C ASP A 23 3.42 -15.59 -7.25
N LEU A 24 3.24 -14.97 -6.09
CA LEU A 24 3.52 -13.53 -5.91
C LEU A 24 4.99 -13.22 -6.18
N LEU A 25 5.90 -14.14 -5.84
CA LEU A 25 7.34 -13.96 -6.03
C LEU A 25 7.76 -13.93 -7.51
N ASP A 26 6.94 -14.45 -8.42
CA ASP A 26 7.17 -14.34 -9.86
C ASP A 26 7.12 -12.88 -10.35
N PHE A 27 6.42 -12.01 -9.61
CA PHE A 27 6.34 -10.57 -9.85
C PHE A 27 7.45 -9.77 -9.17
N GLN A 28 8.35 -10.44 -8.45
CA GLN A 28 9.50 -9.86 -7.76
C GLN A 28 9.13 -8.63 -6.88
N PRO A 29 8.16 -8.74 -5.97
CA PRO A 29 7.77 -7.62 -5.14
C PRO A 29 8.99 -7.15 -4.30
N PRO A 30 9.34 -5.86 -4.33
CA PRO A 30 10.35 -5.35 -3.43
C PRO A 30 9.81 -5.40 -1.99
N ARG A 31 10.73 -5.37 -1.03
CA ARG A 31 10.40 -5.13 0.38
C ARG A 31 10.01 -3.65 0.56
N ASP A 32 8.77 -3.35 0.20
CA ASP A 32 8.20 -2.01 0.21
C ASP A 32 7.11 -1.88 1.27
N TYR A 33 7.52 -1.52 2.48
CA TYR A 33 6.60 -1.32 3.58
C TYR A 33 5.64 -0.15 3.39
N VAL A 34 5.88 0.76 2.44
CA VAL A 34 4.96 1.86 2.14
C VAL A 34 3.76 1.31 1.37
N ALA A 35 4.03 0.51 0.34
CA ALA A 35 2.97 -0.20 -0.37
C ALA A 35 2.23 -1.20 0.53
N TRP A 36 2.95 -1.92 1.40
CA TRP A 36 2.31 -2.93 2.27
C TRP A 36 1.47 -2.31 3.39
N GLU A 37 1.88 -1.16 3.92
CA GLU A 37 1.06 -0.38 4.85
C GLU A 37 -0.27 0.01 4.17
N CYS A 38 -0.19 0.54 2.95
CA CYS A 38 -1.35 0.94 2.16
C CYS A 38 -2.29 -0.23 1.81
N LEU A 39 -1.73 -1.32 1.28
CA LEU A 39 -2.52 -2.42 0.74
C LEU A 39 -3.02 -3.37 1.83
N PHE A 40 -2.18 -3.67 2.82
CA PHE A 40 -2.41 -4.77 3.77
C PHE A 40 -2.36 -4.35 5.24
N GLY A 41 -2.03 -3.09 5.53
CA GLY A 41 -1.88 -2.61 6.91
C GLY A 41 -0.66 -3.22 7.62
N VAL A 42 0.36 -3.64 6.86
CA VAL A 42 1.54 -4.31 7.41
C VAL A 42 2.76 -3.39 7.39
N ARG A 43 3.29 -3.12 8.58
CA ARG A 43 4.40 -2.19 8.81
C ARG A 43 4.07 -0.79 8.25
N GLY A 44 5.08 0.07 8.13
CA GLY A 44 4.93 1.39 7.52
C GLY A 44 5.35 2.58 8.38
N ALA A 45 4.94 3.77 7.94
CA ALA A 45 5.22 5.05 8.59
C ALA A 45 4.22 5.41 9.71
N GLY A 46 3.05 4.75 9.74
CA GLY A 46 1.96 5.03 10.67
C GLY A 46 1.01 6.13 10.18
N ASP A 47 0.99 6.41 8.88
CA ASP A 47 0.19 7.49 8.27
C ASP A 47 -1.05 6.99 7.52
N VAL A 48 -1.24 5.66 7.44
CA VAL A 48 -2.41 5.03 6.82
C VAL A 48 -3.37 4.56 7.91
N GLU A 49 -4.57 5.13 7.96
CA GLU A 49 -5.64 4.71 8.90
C GLU A 49 -6.55 3.64 8.30
N ARG A 50 -6.70 3.65 6.96
CA ARG A 50 -7.63 2.80 6.21
C ARG A 50 -6.89 2.02 5.11
N PRO A 51 -6.13 0.97 5.47
CA PRO A 51 -5.53 0.10 4.46
C PRO A 51 -6.61 -0.66 3.67
N LEU A 52 -6.36 -0.94 2.39
CA LEU A 52 -7.39 -1.44 1.46
C LEU A 52 -7.87 -2.86 1.79
N PHE A 53 -6.94 -3.75 2.12
CA PHE A 53 -7.19 -5.19 2.25
C PHE A 53 -6.54 -5.74 3.54
N ALA A 54 -6.57 -5.01 4.65
CA ALA A 54 -5.93 -5.45 5.89
C ALA A 54 -6.76 -6.43 6.71
N ALA A 55 -6.06 -7.29 7.48
CA ALA A 55 -6.60 -8.08 8.59
C ALA A 55 -7.81 -8.96 8.25
N ARG A 56 -7.85 -9.53 7.04
CA ARG A 56 -8.95 -10.41 6.60
C ARG A 56 -8.70 -11.89 6.91
N GLY A 57 -7.48 -12.26 7.27
CA GLY A 57 -7.07 -13.64 7.50
C GLY A 57 -6.98 -14.45 6.20
N LEU A 58 -7.04 -15.77 6.33
CA LEU A 58 -7.15 -16.66 5.18
C LEU A 58 -8.60 -16.72 4.67
N PRO A 59 -8.82 -16.68 3.36
CA PRO A 59 -10.16 -16.82 2.82
C PRO A 59 -10.64 -18.28 2.86
N ASP A 60 -11.95 -18.50 2.71
CA ASP A 60 -12.49 -19.85 2.67
C ASP A 60 -12.05 -20.63 1.42
N GLY A 61 -11.85 -21.93 1.61
CA GLY A 61 -11.60 -22.87 0.52
C GLY A 61 -10.28 -22.67 -0.21
N ILE A 62 -9.26 -22.10 0.44
CA ILE A 62 -7.88 -21.98 -0.08
C ILE A 62 -7.40 -23.26 -0.78
N SER A 63 -6.59 -23.09 -1.83
CA SER A 63 -5.97 -24.20 -2.56
C SER A 63 -4.98 -24.96 -1.69
N ASP A 64 -4.62 -26.17 -2.14
CA ASP A 64 -3.62 -27.00 -1.47
C ASP A 64 -2.27 -26.27 -1.35
N ALA A 65 -1.88 -25.50 -2.37
CA ALA A 65 -0.66 -24.69 -2.36
C ALA A 65 -0.62 -23.71 -1.18
N VAL A 66 -1.70 -22.95 -0.94
CA VAL A 66 -1.76 -22.02 0.20
C VAL A 66 -1.73 -22.76 1.53
N ARG A 67 -2.34 -23.95 1.63
CA ARG A 67 -2.26 -24.74 2.87
C ARG A 67 -0.85 -25.25 3.15
N GLU A 68 -0.09 -25.54 2.10
CA GLU A 68 1.27 -26.08 2.22
C GLU A 68 2.32 -25.01 2.49
N SER A 69 2.24 -23.85 1.82
CA SER A 69 3.26 -22.78 1.93
C SER A 69 2.84 -21.59 2.78
N GLY A 70 1.53 -21.32 2.85
CA GLY A 70 0.99 -20.16 3.54
C GLY A 70 0.68 -20.38 5.00
N ILE A 71 0.70 -21.61 5.52
CA ILE A 71 0.36 -21.91 6.91
C ILE A 71 1.54 -22.59 7.60
N GLY A 72 2.11 -21.92 8.60
CA GLY A 72 3.22 -22.46 9.39
C GLY A 72 3.59 -21.55 10.55
N ASP A 73 4.48 -22.04 11.41
CA ASP A 73 4.88 -21.36 12.66
C ASP A 73 5.57 -20.00 12.44
N PHE A 74 6.05 -19.74 11.22
CA PHE A 74 6.74 -18.52 10.85
C PHE A 74 5.84 -17.51 10.12
N GLN A 75 4.64 -17.90 9.71
CA GLN A 75 3.66 -17.01 9.08
C GLN A 75 2.72 -16.46 10.16
N HIS A 76 2.84 -15.16 10.45
CA HIS A 76 2.13 -14.55 11.57
C HIS A 76 0.84 -13.83 11.19
N ASP A 77 0.72 -13.33 9.95
CA ASP A 77 -0.47 -12.62 9.46
C ASP A 77 -0.82 -13.04 8.03
N HIS A 78 -2.12 -12.97 7.71
CA HIS A 78 -2.69 -13.32 6.41
C HIS A 78 -3.74 -12.31 5.99
N THR A 79 -3.83 -12.07 4.69
CA THR A 79 -4.97 -11.34 4.13
C THR A 79 -5.17 -11.69 2.66
N TYR A 80 -6.26 -11.22 2.07
CA TYR A 80 -6.59 -11.49 0.67
C TYR A 80 -7.43 -10.36 0.06
N ALA A 81 -7.40 -10.29 -1.27
CA ALA A 81 -8.23 -9.41 -2.08
C ALA A 81 -8.74 -10.14 -3.32
N THR A 82 -10.03 -10.04 -3.60
CA THR A 82 -10.59 -10.51 -4.87
C THR A 82 -10.34 -9.50 -5.98
N TRP A 83 -10.38 -9.93 -7.25
CA TRP A 83 -10.30 -8.98 -8.36
C TRP A 83 -11.48 -8.01 -8.37
N ALA A 84 -12.69 -8.49 -8.04
CA ALA A 84 -13.87 -7.63 -7.91
C ALA A 84 -13.63 -6.46 -6.93
N GLU A 85 -13.01 -6.72 -5.78
CA GLU A 85 -12.67 -5.68 -4.81
C GLU A 85 -11.57 -4.74 -5.32
N VAL A 86 -10.49 -5.28 -5.90
CA VAL A 86 -9.38 -4.47 -6.46
C VAL A 86 -9.88 -3.55 -7.58
N ALA A 87 -10.76 -4.05 -8.44
CA ALA A 87 -11.36 -3.30 -9.54
C ALA A 87 -12.30 -2.18 -9.06
N ALA A 88 -12.85 -2.30 -7.85
CA ALA A 88 -13.74 -1.34 -7.23
C ALA A 88 -13.01 -0.29 -6.35
N VAL A 89 -11.69 -0.39 -6.20
CA VAL A 89 -10.92 0.57 -5.41
C VAL A 89 -10.94 1.95 -6.07
N GLU A 90 -11.39 2.96 -5.33
CA GLU A 90 -11.16 4.37 -5.64
C GLU A 90 -9.75 4.76 -5.18
N TRP A 91 -8.77 4.65 -6.07
CA TRP A 91 -7.34 4.78 -5.74
C TRP A 91 -6.92 6.18 -5.27
N ASP A 92 -7.75 7.18 -5.54
CA ASP A 92 -7.53 8.58 -5.18
C ASP A 92 -8.26 8.97 -3.88
N ASP A 93 -8.96 8.03 -3.23
CA ASP A 93 -9.57 8.28 -1.93
C ASP A 93 -8.51 8.44 -0.83
N PRO A 94 -8.73 9.36 0.14
CA PRO A 94 -7.86 9.51 1.29
C PRO A 94 -7.72 8.22 2.10
N LEU A 95 -6.49 7.89 2.49
CA LEU A 95 -6.17 6.77 3.39
C LEU A 95 -6.23 7.13 4.88
N ALA A 96 -6.33 8.42 5.21
CA ALA A 96 -6.47 8.95 6.56
C ALA A 96 -7.43 10.14 6.59
N HIS A 97 -7.83 10.58 7.78
CA HIS A 97 -8.69 11.77 7.91
C HIS A 97 -7.97 13.08 7.62
N GLY A 98 -6.65 13.15 7.86
CA GLY A 98 -5.86 14.37 7.75
C GLY A 98 -4.57 14.20 6.95
N PRO A 99 -3.72 15.23 6.93
CA PRO A 99 -2.39 15.13 6.35
C PRO A 99 -1.52 14.10 7.08
N ALA A 100 -0.56 13.53 6.36
CA ALA A 100 0.43 12.62 6.92
C ALA A 100 1.45 13.36 7.80
N TRP A 101 1.88 12.69 8.87
CA TRP A 101 2.90 13.15 9.81
C TRP A 101 4.33 12.98 9.29
N ASN A 102 4.56 11.94 8.48
CA ASN A 102 5.90 11.59 8.02
C ASN A 102 6.10 11.80 6.52
N TRP A 103 5.10 12.35 5.82
CA TRP A 103 5.16 12.65 4.41
C TRP A 103 4.77 14.09 4.10
N ALA A 104 5.39 14.65 3.07
CA ALA A 104 5.05 15.93 2.50
C ALA A 104 5.15 15.82 0.97
N VAL A 105 4.55 16.75 0.26
CA VAL A 105 4.79 16.92 -1.18
C VAL A 105 5.80 18.03 -1.37
N ARG A 106 6.83 17.74 -2.17
CA ARG A 106 7.85 18.69 -2.60
C ARG A 106 7.53 19.16 -4.02
N ALA A 107 7.45 20.47 -4.23
CA ALA A 107 7.26 21.04 -5.56
C ALA A 107 8.57 20.99 -6.37
N LEU A 108 8.49 20.48 -7.58
CA LEU A 108 9.57 20.42 -8.57
C LEU A 108 9.18 21.27 -9.79
N PRO A 109 10.14 21.65 -10.66
CA PRO A 109 9.82 22.39 -11.88
C PRO A 109 8.79 21.69 -12.79
N ASP A 110 8.86 20.35 -12.84
CA ASP A 110 8.05 19.53 -13.74
C ASP A 110 6.91 18.77 -13.04
N GLY A 111 6.63 19.07 -11.76
CA GLY A 111 5.57 18.41 -11.01
C GLY A 111 5.77 18.40 -9.51
N GLU A 112 5.26 17.37 -8.86
CA GLU A 112 5.25 17.20 -7.42
C GLU A 112 5.78 15.80 -7.07
N GLU A 113 6.51 15.71 -5.97
CA GLU A 113 7.06 14.44 -5.49
C GLU A 113 6.70 14.22 -4.03
N LEU A 114 6.22 13.02 -3.72
CA LEU A 114 5.99 12.59 -2.35
C LEU A 114 7.34 12.29 -1.67
N VAL A 115 7.63 13.00 -0.58
CA VAL A 115 8.91 12.89 0.14
C VAL A 115 8.71 12.61 1.62
N ARG A 116 9.66 11.88 2.22
CA ARG A 116 9.68 11.70 3.67
C ARG A 116 10.06 13.00 4.36
N VAL A 117 9.31 13.32 5.41
CA VAL A 117 9.60 14.47 6.27
C VAL A 117 10.89 14.22 7.02
N THR A 118 11.88 15.09 6.79
CA THR A 118 13.18 15.02 7.47
C THR A 118 13.19 15.90 8.73
N PRO A 119 14.11 15.67 9.68
CA PRO A 119 14.31 16.59 10.79
C PRO A 119 14.60 18.03 10.34
N GLY A 120 15.31 18.21 9.21
CA GLY A 120 15.57 19.52 8.62
C GLY A 120 14.29 20.22 8.14
N LEU A 121 13.38 19.49 7.50
CA LEU A 121 12.08 20.05 7.11
C LEU A 121 11.24 20.45 8.33
N ARG A 122 11.24 19.63 9.39
CA ARG A 122 10.55 19.97 10.64
C ARG A 122 11.14 21.18 11.35
N ALA A 123 12.47 21.36 11.27
CA ALA A 123 13.15 22.55 11.79
C ALA A 123 12.79 23.79 10.98
N ALA A 124 12.86 23.73 9.65
CA ALA A 124 12.46 24.83 8.77
C ALA A 124 11.00 25.25 8.99
N ALA A 125 10.11 24.29 9.23
CA ALA A 125 8.72 24.57 9.57
C ALA A 125 8.58 25.33 10.90
N ALA A 126 9.32 24.91 11.93
CA ALA A 126 9.33 25.58 13.23
C ALA A 126 9.88 27.01 13.14
N ASP A 127 10.92 27.23 12.33
CA ASP A 127 11.48 28.56 12.08
C ASP A 127 10.50 29.45 11.30
N THR A 128 9.76 28.86 10.36
CA THR A 128 8.81 29.60 9.49
C THR A 128 7.54 30.01 10.25
N PHE A 129 6.96 29.11 11.03
CA PHE A 129 5.65 29.34 11.67
C PHE A 129 5.73 29.69 13.16
N GLY A 130 6.91 29.61 13.76
CA GLY A 130 7.13 29.79 15.19
C GLY A 130 6.71 28.55 15.98
N GLY A 131 7.69 27.84 16.54
CA GLY A 131 7.44 26.66 17.38
C GLY A 131 8.67 26.20 18.17
N ASN A 132 8.44 25.43 19.23
CA ASN A 132 9.50 24.86 20.06
C ASN A 132 10.06 23.57 19.44
N LEU A 133 10.81 23.73 18.33
CA LEU A 133 11.50 22.68 17.57
C LEU A 133 10.61 21.56 16.99
N LEU A 134 10.91 21.19 15.74
CA LEU A 134 10.37 20.02 15.03
C LEU A 134 8.84 20.00 14.82
N LEU A 135 8.32 20.88 13.96
CA LEU A 135 6.89 20.94 13.62
C LEU A 135 6.54 19.98 12.47
N ALA A 136 5.59 19.06 12.67
CA ALA A 136 5.14 18.09 11.67
C ALA A 136 4.09 18.69 10.70
N PRO A 137 3.93 18.15 9.48
CA PRO A 137 3.01 18.72 8.48
C PRO A 137 1.57 18.94 8.94
N PRO A 138 0.93 18.05 9.72
CA PRO A 138 -0.44 18.27 10.21
C PRO A 138 -0.57 19.46 11.17
N GLU A 139 0.55 19.93 11.74
CA GLU A 139 0.60 21.04 12.68
C GLU A 139 0.87 22.38 11.98
N TRP A 140 1.11 22.38 10.67
CA TRP A 140 1.31 23.61 9.91
C TRP A 140 -0.01 24.37 9.75
N PRO A 141 0.01 25.71 9.62
CA PRO A 141 -1.20 26.47 9.36
C PRO A 141 -1.91 25.99 8.07
N PRO A 142 -3.25 26.09 7.97
CA PRO A 142 -3.98 25.67 6.78
C PRO A 142 -3.47 26.38 5.50
N GLY A 143 -3.17 25.60 4.46
CA GLY A 143 -2.62 26.09 3.20
C GLY A 143 -1.16 26.57 3.27
N ALA A 144 -0.48 26.31 4.39
CA ALA A 144 0.90 26.74 4.55
C ALA A 144 1.89 25.91 3.74
N GLU A 145 2.97 26.58 3.35
CA GLU A 145 4.09 26.02 2.62
C GLU A 145 5.37 26.30 3.40
N VAL A 146 6.25 25.30 3.50
CA VAL A 146 7.57 25.43 4.11
C VAL A 146 8.62 25.36 3.02
N ARG A 147 9.53 26.34 2.99
CA ARG A 147 10.68 26.32 2.09
C ARG A 147 11.90 25.75 2.79
N LEU A 148 12.50 24.73 2.19
CA LEU A 148 13.78 24.15 2.59
C LEU A 148 14.67 24.11 1.34
N ASP A 149 15.86 24.72 1.41
CA ASP A 149 16.80 24.83 0.29
C ASP A 149 16.15 25.36 -1.00
N ASP A 150 15.33 26.40 -0.86
CA ASP A 150 14.54 27.00 -1.96
C ASP A 150 13.50 26.08 -2.62
N VAL A 151 13.19 24.95 -2.01
CA VAL A 151 12.13 24.05 -2.45
C VAL A 151 10.93 24.12 -1.52
N ALA A 152 9.77 24.35 -2.12
CA ALA A 152 8.48 24.39 -1.47
C ALA A 152 8.01 22.99 -1.05
N HIS A 153 7.56 22.85 0.18
CA HIS A 153 6.97 21.64 0.73
C HIS A 153 5.58 21.93 1.31
N ARG A 154 4.62 21.03 1.08
CA ARG A 154 3.23 21.15 1.54
C ARG A 154 2.78 19.88 2.25
N PRO A 155 1.88 19.97 3.26
CA PRO A 155 1.25 18.80 3.84
C PRO A 155 0.50 18.02 2.76
N VAL A 156 0.44 16.70 2.91
CA VAL A 156 -0.21 15.81 1.94
C VAL A 156 -1.14 14.85 2.66
N THR A 157 -2.35 14.67 2.13
CA THR A 157 -3.22 13.56 2.50
C THR A 157 -2.95 12.42 1.53
N LEU A 158 -2.49 11.28 2.06
CA LEU A 158 -2.08 10.14 1.26
C LEU A 158 -3.28 9.44 0.62
N THR A 159 -3.10 8.99 -0.61
CA THR A 159 -4.03 8.12 -1.35
C THR A 159 -3.34 6.80 -1.70
N ALA A 160 -4.12 5.78 -2.05
CA ALA A 160 -3.54 4.50 -2.44
C ALA A 160 -2.68 4.62 -3.70
N ARG A 161 -3.09 5.46 -4.67
CA ARG A 161 -2.33 5.74 -5.89
C ARG A 161 -0.91 6.25 -5.59
N MET A 162 -0.74 7.08 -4.56
CA MET A 162 0.56 7.63 -4.19
C MET A 162 1.51 6.58 -3.61
N LEU A 163 0.98 5.58 -2.89
CA LEU A 163 1.78 4.62 -2.12
C LEU A 163 1.96 3.27 -2.84
N ALA A 164 0.96 2.87 -3.62
CA ALA A 164 0.93 1.63 -4.37
C ALA A 164 0.18 1.87 -5.69
N PRO A 165 0.78 2.61 -6.64
CA PRO A 165 0.11 2.99 -7.89
C PRO A 165 -0.40 1.74 -8.63
N PRO A 166 -1.68 1.73 -9.05
CA PRO A 166 -2.28 0.55 -9.67
C PRO A 166 -1.76 0.25 -11.09
N ASP A 167 -1.07 1.22 -11.68
CA ASP A 167 -0.61 1.26 -13.06
C ASP A 167 0.91 1.34 -13.20
N GLU A 168 1.65 1.40 -12.09
CA GLU A 168 3.11 1.41 -12.07
C GLU A 168 3.71 0.38 -11.10
N GLY A 169 4.96 -0.04 -11.35
CA GLY A 169 5.70 -0.93 -10.46
C GLY A 169 5.25 -2.39 -10.46
N CYS A 170 5.55 -3.12 -9.37
CA CYS A 170 5.25 -4.55 -9.25
C CYS A 170 3.75 -4.82 -9.04
N TRP A 171 3.07 -4.00 -8.23
CA TRP A 171 1.66 -4.19 -7.91
C TRP A 171 0.77 -4.04 -9.14
N ALA A 172 1.09 -3.13 -10.06
CA ALA A 172 0.42 -3.03 -11.35
C ALA A 172 0.48 -4.33 -12.17
N GLN A 173 1.60 -5.07 -12.10
CA GLN A 173 1.73 -6.36 -12.78
C GLN A 173 0.88 -7.44 -12.12
N VAL A 174 0.83 -7.46 -10.78
CA VAL A 174 -0.06 -8.34 -10.00
C VAL A 174 -1.53 -8.07 -10.36
N TRP A 175 -1.94 -6.80 -10.36
CA TRP A 175 -3.30 -6.40 -10.73
C TRP A 175 -3.63 -6.72 -12.19
N SER A 176 -2.68 -6.54 -13.12
CA SER A 176 -2.87 -6.96 -14.51
C SER A 176 -3.07 -8.47 -14.64
N ALA A 177 -2.27 -9.28 -13.93
CA ALA A 177 -2.44 -10.73 -13.94
C ALA A 177 -3.80 -11.15 -13.37
N MET A 178 -4.24 -10.53 -12.27
CA MET A 178 -5.58 -10.78 -11.71
C MET A 178 -6.68 -10.41 -12.69
N ARG A 179 -6.57 -9.25 -13.36
CA ARG A 179 -7.53 -8.80 -14.40
C ARG A 179 -7.64 -9.80 -15.55
N ASP A 180 -6.51 -10.27 -16.06
CA ASP A 180 -6.48 -11.19 -17.21
C ASP A 180 -7.09 -12.55 -16.83
N LEU A 181 -6.86 -13.01 -15.61
CA LEU A 181 -7.53 -14.20 -15.07
C LEU A 181 -9.03 -13.95 -14.87
N ALA A 182 -9.42 -12.78 -14.38
CA ALA A 182 -10.82 -12.43 -14.14
C ALA A 182 -11.61 -12.37 -15.45
N ALA A 183 -10.99 -11.91 -16.55
CA ALA A 183 -11.59 -11.97 -17.88
C ALA A 183 -11.95 -13.41 -18.32
N ARG A 184 -11.28 -14.43 -17.76
CA ARG A 184 -11.53 -15.85 -18.04
C ARG A 184 -12.45 -16.52 -17.02
N TYR A 185 -12.28 -16.24 -15.74
CA TYR A 185 -12.94 -16.96 -14.65
C TYR A 185 -14.08 -16.17 -14.00
N GLY A 186 -14.13 -14.85 -14.21
CA GLY A 186 -15.04 -13.90 -13.55
C GLY A 186 -14.39 -13.19 -12.37
N ASP A 187 -14.82 -11.96 -12.09
CA ASP A 187 -14.19 -11.05 -11.12
C ASP A 187 -14.18 -11.59 -9.68
N GLU A 188 -15.22 -12.33 -9.30
CA GLU A 188 -15.36 -12.99 -7.98
C GLU A 188 -14.55 -14.29 -7.87
N ASN A 189 -14.02 -14.80 -8.98
CA ASN A 189 -13.37 -16.10 -9.09
C ASN A 189 -11.84 -15.96 -9.25
N VAL A 190 -11.29 -14.79 -8.92
CA VAL A 190 -9.85 -14.54 -8.86
C VAL A 190 -9.54 -13.79 -7.58
N ARG A 191 -8.53 -14.24 -6.84
CA ARG A 191 -8.08 -13.57 -5.62
C ARG A 191 -6.58 -13.67 -5.44
N LEU A 192 -6.00 -12.63 -4.87
CA LEU A 192 -4.68 -12.63 -4.27
C LEU A 192 -4.82 -13.05 -2.81
N VAL A 193 -4.00 -14.00 -2.35
CA VAL A 193 -3.83 -14.35 -0.94
C VAL A 193 -2.38 -14.10 -0.58
N VAL A 194 -2.12 -13.32 0.47
CA VAL A 194 -0.77 -13.00 0.95
C VAL A 194 -0.59 -13.35 2.42
N TRP A 195 0.65 -13.62 2.81
CA TRP A 195 1.04 -13.86 4.18
C TRP A 195 2.41 -13.25 4.48
N PHE A 196 2.65 -13.03 5.78
CA PHE A 196 3.79 -12.28 6.28
C PHE A 196 4.57 -13.09 7.32
N GLY A 197 5.91 -13.01 7.25
CA GLY A 197 6.85 -13.69 8.16
C GLY A 197 8.01 -12.82 8.60
#